data_AF-A0A1Q9D3Q6-F1
#
_entry.id   AF-A0A1Q9D3Q6-F1
#
_cell.length_a   1.000
_cell.length_b   1.000
_cell.length_c   1.000
_cell.angle_alpha   90.00
_cell.angle_beta   90.00
_cell.angle_gamma   90.00
#
_symmetry.space_group_name_H-M   'P 1'
#
loop_
_entity.id
_entity.type
_entity.pdbx_description
1 polymer ?
#
loop_
_entity_poly.entity_id
_entity_poly.type
_entity_poly.pdbx_seq_one_letter_code
_entity_poly.pdbx_strand_id
1 'polypeptide(L)'
;MPWTKQELEAALVAQGFLPPAKPAFLDSTGPISATMPHSKNEPELIEFIGGLPTSHSCPAEAVEEALLESDDGPALTCPPERTVTGDVFPNSGWPQARGFMLGYTLRNWITPRPRRGKDLSAFDQDDLANMVLWLKGLSANFPVAQKEVKELLARAEAAKSSGKDLCVGDWLRSVADVEAVVGTSPPTGPGHCTTDTCRVWTLFHYMSLAEHQGFPGAASAQEAVNSITAFITNYFRCDHCRKHALEQLGAAAYGKEQLIQKGADGLPIYFWRFHNAVSVRIAAEGSCPGDRRWPPPDLCPTCWTKSDQEWDVLYEAKQIFSERRGGELNAGGALPDEGEVLKFLERTFRFPS
;
A
#
# COMPACT_ATOMS: atom_id res chain seq x y z
N MET A 1 -46.31 -52.16 -10.01
CA MET A 1 -46.80 -50.97 -9.29
C MET A 1 -46.25 -49.74 -9.99
N PRO A 2 -47.06 -48.73 -10.36
CA PRO A 2 -46.54 -47.52 -10.95
C PRO A 2 -45.74 -46.76 -9.87
N TRP A 3 -44.57 -46.28 -10.23
CA TRP A 3 -43.72 -45.50 -9.34
C TRP A 3 -44.42 -44.19 -9.02
N THR A 4 -44.37 -43.77 -7.77
CA THR A 4 -44.79 -42.42 -7.39
C THR A 4 -43.84 -41.40 -8.00
N LYS A 5 -44.33 -40.17 -8.21
CA LYS A 5 -43.52 -39.06 -8.73
C LYS A 5 -42.22 -38.86 -7.93
N GLN A 6 -42.30 -39.01 -6.60
CA GLN A 6 -41.16 -38.91 -5.70
C GLN A 6 -40.13 -40.03 -5.88
N GLU A 7 -40.58 -41.27 -6.08
CA GLU A 7 -39.68 -42.41 -6.35
C GLU A 7 -38.98 -42.26 -7.71
N LEU A 8 -39.68 -41.74 -8.71
CA LEU A 8 -39.13 -41.47 -10.04
C LEU A 8 -38.09 -40.33 -10.00
N GLU A 9 -38.38 -39.24 -9.30
CA GLU A 9 -37.45 -38.11 -9.14
C GLU A 9 -36.20 -38.53 -8.35
N ALA A 10 -36.35 -39.30 -7.28
CA ALA A 10 -35.21 -39.80 -6.51
C ALA A 10 -34.29 -40.72 -7.33
N ALA A 11 -34.86 -41.59 -8.16
CA ALA A 11 -34.10 -42.46 -9.05
C ALA A 11 -33.37 -41.69 -10.17
N LEU A 12 -33.97 -40.62 -10.69
CA LEU A 12 -33.35 -39.75 -11.69
C LEU A 12 -32.21 -38.91 -11.11
N VAL A 13 -32.33 -38.47 -9.85
CA VAL A 13 -31.22 -37.80 -9.13
C VAL A 13 -30.08 -38.80 -8.86
N ALA A 14 -30.38 -40.02 -8.41
CA ALA A 14 -29.37 -41.04 -8.14
C ALA A 14 -28.57 -41.47 -9.39
N GLN A 15 -29.16 -41.34 -10.58
CA GLN A 15 -28.51 -41.61 -11.86
C GLN A 15 -27.92 -40.36 -12.53
N GLY A 16 -27.96 -39.20 -11.86
CA GLY A 16 -27.37 -37.96 -12.37
C GLY A 16 -28.14 -37.27 -13.50
N PHE A 17 -29.40 -37.68 -13.75
CA PHE A 17 -30.26 -37.06 -14.76
C PHE A 17 -30.99 -35.81 -14.26
N LEU A 18 -31.06 -35.60 -12.94
CA LEU A 18 -31.60 -34.40 -12.32
C LEU A 18 -30.64 -33.87 -11.23
N PRO A 19 -30.49 -32.54 -11.09
CA PRO A 19 -29.72 -31.95 -10.00
C PRO A 19 -30.38 -32.25 -8.65
N PRO A 20 -29.60 -32.35 -7.55
CA PRO A 20 -30.18 -32.55 -6.22
C PRO A 20 -31.12 -31.39 -5.87
N ALA A 21 -32.20 -31.70 -5.15
CA ALA A 21 -33.19 -30.70 -4.77
C ALA A 21 -32.54 -29.58 -3.95
N LYS A 22 -32.87 -28.33 -4.29
CA LYS A 22 -32.35 -27.14 -3.58
C LYS A 22 -32.68 -27.23 -2.09
N PRO A 23 -31.75 -26.89 -1.19
CA PRO A 23 -32.01 -26.84 0.24
C PRO A 23 -33.15 -25.87 0.58
N ALA A 24 -33.99 -26.25 1.54
CA ALA A 24 -35.19 -25.52 1.96
C ALA A 24 -34.94 -24.12 2.57
N PHE A 25 -33.69 -23.65 2.64
CA PHE A 25 -33.30 -22.39 3.28
C PHE A 25 -33.43 -21.16 2.37
N LEU A 26 -33.77 -21.35 1.08
CA LEU A 26 -33.75 -20.28 0.06
C LEU A 26 -35.01 -19.42 -0.05
N ASP A 27 -36.04 -19.65 0.78
CA ASP A 27 -37.33 -18.94 0.73
C ASP A 27 -37.51 -17.84 1.81
N SER A 28 -36.47 -17.47 2.57
CA SER A 28 -36.59 -16.45 3.61
C SER A 28 -36.01 -15.10 3.20
N THR A 29 -36.79 -14.03 3.33
CA THR A 29 -36.40 -12.62 3.17
C THR A 29 -35.62 -12.07 4.39
N GLY A 30 -35.01 -12.96 5.18
CA GLY A 30 -34.28 -12.64 6.40
C GLY A 30 -32.77 -12.92 6.28
N PRO A 31 -31.97 -12.52 7.30
CA PRO A 31 -30.55 -12.81 7.33
C PRO A 31 -30.30 -14.33 7.30
N ILE A 32 -29.60 -14.79 6.27
CA ILE A 32 -29.19 -16.18 6.12
C ILE A 32 -28.01 -16.40 7.06
N SER A 33 -28.13 -17.36 7.99
CA SER A 33 -27.05 -17.71 8.91
C SER A 33 -26.87 -19.23 8.97
N ALA A 34 -25.61 -19.65 9.05
CA ALA A 34 -25.20 -21.05 9.23
C ALA A 34 -24.06 -21.10 10.26
N THR A 35 -23.98 -22.19 11.02
CA THR A 35 -22.87 -22.47 11.93
C THR A 35 -22.08 -23.64 11.37
N MET A 36 -20.78 -23.47 11.16
CA MET A 36 -19.92 -24.47 10.53
C MET A 36 -18.65 -24.72 11.35
N PRO A 37 -18.15 -25.96 11.42
CA PRO A 37 -16.88 -26.27 12.08
C PRO A 37 -15.68 -25.78 11.27
N HIS A 38 -14.65 -25.27 11.96
CA HIS A 38 -13.41 -24.81 11.33
C HIS A 38 -12.61 -26.01 10.79
N SER A 39 -12.55 -26.17 9.47
CA SER A 39 -11.83 -27.23 8.77
C SER A 39 -10.80 -26.61 7.84
N LYS A 40 -9.57 -27.16 7.81
CA LYS A 40 -8.41 -26.63 7.04
C LYS A 40 -8.62 -26.58 5.53
N ASN A 41 -9.60 -27.32 5.02
CA ASN A 41 -10.10 -27.17 3.66
C ASN A 41 -11.57 -26.81 3.82
N GLU A 42 -12.01 -25.73 3.16
CA GLU A 42 -13.34 -25.13 3.31
C GLU A 42 -14.35 -25.48 2.19
N PRO A 43 -14.52 -26.74 1.72
CA PRO A 43 -15.51 -27.05 0.68
C PRO A 43 -16.95 -26.66 1.07
N GLU A 44 -17.28 -26.81 2.35
CA GLU A 44 -18.62 -26.56 2.90
C GLU A 44 -18.96 -25.06 2.88
N LEU A 45 -17.97 -24.20 3.09
CA LEU A 45 -18.13 -22.74 2.99
C LEU A 45 -18.28 -22.30 1.53
N ILE A 46 -17.48 -22.88 0.63
CA ILE A 46 -17.57 -22.62 -0.82
C ILE A 46 -18.94 -23.02 -1.36
N GLU A 47 -19.46 -24.18 -0.95
CA GLU A 47 -20.80 -24.65 -1.32
C GLU A 47 -21.91 -23.73 -0.77
N PHE A 48 -21.77 -23.27 0.47
CA PHE A 48 -22.70 -22.32 1.07
C PHE A 48 -22.73 -20.97 0.33
N ILE A 49 -21.55 -20.41 0.02
CA ILE A 49 -21.43 -19.13 -0.71
C ILE A 49 -21.96 -19.27 -2.14
N GLY A 50 -21.65 -20.38 -2.82
CA GLY A 50 -22.12 -20.67 -4.18
C GLY A 50 -23.64 -20.81 -4.30
N GLY A 51 -24.36 -20.99 -3.19
CA GLY A 51 -25.82 -21.10 -3.12
C GLY A 51 -26.57 -19.78 -2.91
N LEU A 52 -25.89 -18.66 -2.64
CA LEU A 52 -26.54 -17.39 -2.29
C LEU A 52 -27.14 -16.67 -3.52
N PRO A 53 -28.35 -16.05 -3.42
CA PRO A 53 -28.96 -15.33 -4.53
C PRO A 53 -28.13 -14.12 -4.97
N THR A 54 -27.90 -13.97 -6.28
CA THR A 54 -27.12 -12.90 -6.91
C THR A 54 -27.74 -11.50 -6.84
N SER A 55 -28.90 -11.33 -6.20
CA SER A 55 -29.72 -10.11 -6.33
C SER A 55 -29.49 -9.04 -5.26
N HIS A 56 -28.61 -9.24 -4.25
CA HIS A 56 -28.50 -8.32 -3.10
C HIS A 56 -27.08 -8.04 -2.58
N SER A 57 -26.05 -8.06 -3.41
CA SER A 57 -24.72 -7.55 -3.01
C SER A 57 -23.82 -7.27 -4.21
N CYS A 58 -22.83 -6.39 -4.05
CA CYS A 58 -21.79 -6.18 -5.06
C CYS A 58 -21.18 -7.56 -5.39
N PRO A 59 -21.00 -7.92 -6.67
CA PRO A 59 -20.47 -9.22 -7.03
C PRO A 59 -19.09 -9.40 -6.39
N ALA A 60 -19.01 -10.40 -5.51
CA ALA A 60 -17.79 -10.78 -4.82
C ALA A 60 -16.88 -11.51 -5.80
N GLU A 61 -16.13 -10.76 -6.59
CA GLU A 61 -14.96 -11.26 -7.29
C GLU A 61 -13.71 -10.64 -6.66
N ALA A 62 -12.81 -11.53 -6.19
CA ALA A 62 -11.49 -11.28 -5.63
C ALA A 62 -11.44 -10.57 -4.26
N VAL A 63 -11.76 -11.31 -3.18
CA VAL A 63 -11.43 -10.90 -1.80
C VAL A 63 -10.64 -11.97 -1.03
N GLU A 64 -10.66 -13.24 -1.47
CA GLU A 64 -9.98 -14.33 -0.73
C GLU A 64 -8.45 -14.33 -0.83
N GLU A 65 -7.86 -13.73 -1.88
CA GLU A 65 -6.39 -13.67 -1.99
C GLU A 65 -5.77 -12.54 -1.14
N ALA A 66 -6.59 -11.64 -0.57
CA ALA A 66 -6.12 -10.47 0.19
C ALA A 66 -6.19 -10.64 1.72
N LEU A 67 -6.79 -11.73 2.22
CA LEU A 67 -7.14 -11.88 3.64
C LEU A 67 -6.43 -13.03 4.36
N LEU A 68 -5.60 -13.82 3.66
CA LEU A 68 -4.81 -14.89 4.26
C LEU A 68 -3.33 -14.50 4.31
N GLU A 69 -2.97 -13.59 5.20
CA GLU A 69 -1.63 -13.61 5.78
C GLU A 69 -1.74 -13.76 7.29
N SER A 70 -1.15 -14.85 7.78
CA SER A 70 -1.08 -15.26 9.18
C SER A 70 -0.34 -14.25 10.04
N ASP A 71 -0.77 -14.11 11.30
CA ASP A 71 -0.08 -13.39 12.39
C ASP A 71 1.35 -13.91 12.70
N ASP A 72 1.76 -15.01 12.08
CA ASP A 72 3.14 -15.47 12.04
C ASP A 72 3.86 -14.82 10.86
N GLY A 73 4.23 -13.54 11.01
CA GLY A 73 5.06 -12.85 10.04
C GLY A 73 6.31 -13.69 9.70
N PRO A 74 6.68 -13.85 8.43
CA PRO A 74 7.87 -14.60 8.07
C PRO A 74 9.06 -14.03 8.84
N ALA A 75 9.96 -14.91 9.33
CA ALA A 75 11.22 -14.50 9.91
C ALA A 75 11.82 -13.37 9.06
N LEU A 76 12.20 -12.25 9.68
CA LEU A 76 12.75 -11.06 9.01
C LEU A 76 13.95 -11.47 8.14
N THR A 77 13.67 -11.85 6.89
CA THR A 77 14.70 -12.15 5.91
C THR A 77 15.26 -10.84 5.46
N CYS A 78 16.59 -10.70 5.56
CA CYS A 78 17.24 -9.47 5.16
C CYS A 78 16.90 -9.13 3.71
N PRO A 79 16.47 -7.88 3.44
CA PRO A 79 16.22 -7.48 2.07
C PRO A 79 17.51 -7.67 1.26
N PRO A 80 17.41 -8.16 0.01
CA PRO A 80 18.57 -8.46 -0.81
C PRO A 80 19.53 -7.27 -0.87
N GLU A 81 20.83 -7.55 -0.76
CA GLU A 81 21.85 -6.52 -0.92
C GLU A 81 21.90 -6.04 -2.37
N ARG A 82 22.12 -4.74 -2.54
CA ARG A 82 22.25 -4.15 -3.88
C ARG A 82 23.60 -4.56 -4.47
N THR A 83 23.59 -5.26 -5.59
CA THR A 83 24.77 -5.37 -6.46
C THR A 83 24.91 -4.07 -7.26
N VAL A 84 25.89 -3.22 -6.92
CA VAL A 84 26.12 -1.96 -7.65
C VAL A 84 27.18 -2.17 -8.74
N THR A 85 26.77 -2.06 -10.00
CA THR A 85 27.70 -1.95 -11.14
C THR A 85 27.18 -0.90 -12.12
N GLY A 86 27.88 0.24 -12.25
CA GLY A 86 27.68 1.24 -13.30
C GLY A 86 26.78 2.45 -12.96
N ASP A 87 26.71 3.41 -13.88
CA ASP A 87 25.87 4.62 -13.80
C ASP A 87 24.38 4.26 -13.96
N VAL A 88 23.70 3.97 -12.86
CA VAL A 88 22.30 3.46 -12.82
C VAL A 88 21.24 4.56 -13.05
N PHE A 89 21.60 5.79 -13.41
CA PHE A 89 20.64 6.92 -13.39
C PHE A 89 20.47 7.80 -14.63
N PRO A 90 21.38 7.87 -15.62
CA PRO A 90 21.10 8.75 -16.75
C PRO A 90 19.88 8.31 -17.58
N ASN A 91 19.48 7.04 -17.54
CA ASN A 91 18.48 6.44 -18.45
C ASN A 91 17.59 5.34 -17.81
N SER A 92 17.41 5.28 -16.49
CA SER A 92 16.97 4.05 -15.79
C SER A 92 15.49 3.66 -15.87
N GLY A 93 14.73 4.04 -16.90
CA GLY A 93 13.38 3.48 -17.09
C GLY A 93 12.36 3.82 -15.98
N TRP A 94 12.75 4.62 -14.96
CA TRP A 94 11.85 5.13 -13.93
C TRP A 94 10.60 5.84 -14.47
N PRO A 95 10.55 6.40 -15.70
CA PRO A 95 9.30 6.86 -16.27
C PRO A 95 8.16 5.84 -16.26
N GLN A 96 8.45 4.57 -16.53
CA GLN A 96 7.47 3.49 -16.50
C GLN A 96 7.20 3.03 -15.06
N ALA A 97 8.22 3.03 -14.20
CA ALA A 97 8.07 2.73 -12.77
C ALA A 97 7.13 3.72 -12.05
N ARG A 98 7.20 5.02 -12.39
CA ARG A 98 6.42 6.11 -11.77
C ARG A 98 4.93 5.85 -11.80
N GLY A 99 4.43 5.74 -13.03
CA GLY A 99 3.03 5.55 -13.27
C GLY A 99 2.56 4.20 -12.74
N PHE A 100 3.37 3.15 -12.92
CA PHE A 100 3.09 1.84 -12.35
C PHE A 100 2.84 1.89 -10.84
N MET A 101 3.65 2.63 -10.05
CA MET A 101 3.43 2.73 -8.59
C MET A 101 2.07 3.35 -8.24
N LEU A 102 1.62 4.34 -9.02
CA LEU A 102 0.29 4.95 -8.84
C LEU A 102 -0.81 3.92 -9.10
N GLY A 103 -0.80 3.28 -10.28
CA GLY A 103 -1.80 2.28 -10.65
C GLY A 103 -1.81 1.10 -9.67
N TYR A 104 -0.63 0.60 -9.32
CA TYR A 104 -0.45 -0.48 -8.35
C TYR A 104 -1.02 -0.11 -6.98
N THR A 105 -0.76 1.09 -6.48
CA THR A 105 -1.26 1.52 -5.17
C THR A 105 -2.77 1.67 -5.17
N LEU A 106 -3.34 2.30 -6.21
CA LEU A 106 -4.80 2.46 -6.35
C LEU A 106 -5.53 1.11 -6.44
N ARG A 107 -4.98 0.14 -7.17
CA ARG A 107 -5.56 -1.20 -7.31
C ARG A 107 -5.40 -2.04 -6.04
N ASN A 108 -4.18 -2.10 -5.49
CA ASN A 108 -3.80 -3.13 -4.53
C ASN A 108 -3.82 -2.65 -3.08
N TRP A 109 -3.86 -1.34 -2.81
CA TRP A 109 -3.83 -0.83 -1.43
C TRP A 109 -5.12 -0.12 -1.03
N ILE A 110 -5.84 0.49 -1.99
CA ILE A 110 -7.12 1.14 -1.71
C ILE A 110 -8.22 0.07 -1.72
N THR A 111 -8.49 -0.46 -0.52
CA THR A 111 -9.51 -1.49 -0.27
C THR A 111 -10.38 -1.11 0.93
N PRO A 112 -11.64 -1.58 1.01
CA PRO A 112 -12.50 -1.32 2.17
C PRO A 112 -11.86 -1.79 3.47
N ARG A 113 -12.03 -1.03 4.55
CA ARG A 113 -11.40 -1.36 5.83
C ARG A 113 -12.14 -2.51 6.52
N PRO A 114 -11.44 -3.59 6.93
CA PRO A 114 -12.08 -4.67 7.67
C PRO A 114 -12.56 -4.20 9.04
N ARG A 115 -13.86 -4.42 9.31
CA ARG A 115 -14.50 -4.21 10.61
C ARG A 115 -15.65 -5.19 10.78
N ARG A 116 -16.04 -5.49 12.02
CA ARG A 116 -17.06 -6.50 12.31
C ARG A 116 -18.38 -6.19 11.57
N GLY A 117 -18.84 -7.13 10.75
CA GLY A 117 -20.10 -7.03 10.01
C GLY A 117 -20.06 -6.15 8.75
N LYS A 118 -18.88 -5.70 8.33
CA LYS A 118 -18.69 -4.89 7.11
C LYS A 118 -18.61 -5.79 5.87
N ASP A 119 -19.38 -5.43 4.85
CA ASP A 119 -19.24 -5.97 3.51
C ASP A 119 -17.96 -5.40 2.85
N LEU A 120 -17.02 -6.27 2.50
CA LEU A 120 -15.75 -5.91 1.86
C LEU A 120 -15.84 -5.82 0.33
N SER A 121 -16.99 -6.16 -0.24
CA SER A 121 -17.25 -5.96 -1.67
C SER A 121 -17.61 -4.52 -2.02
N ALA A 122 -17.73 -3.62 -1.03
CA ALA A 122 -18.06 -2.21 -1.22
C ALA A 122 -17.36 -1.27 -0.23
N PHE A 123 -16.98 -0.08 -0.73
CA PHE A 123 -16.56 1.06 0.08
C PHE A 123 -17.81 1.77 0.63
N ASP A 124 -17.92 1.87 1.96
CA ASP A 124 -19.01 2.62 2.60
C ASP A 124 -18.64 4.10 2.78
N GLN A 125 -19.49 4.84 3.49
CA GLN A 125 -19.27 6.27 3.73
C GLN A 125 -17.98 6.60 4.50
N ASP A 126 -17.56 5.73 5.44
CA ASP A 126 -16.32 5.92 6.18
C ASP A 126 -15.11 5.66 5.27
N ASP A 127 -15.17 4.58 4.48
CA ASP A 127 -14.14 4.27 3.49
C ASP A 127 -14.03 5.40 2.45
N LEU A 128 -15.17 5.87 1.92
CA LEU A 128 -15.27 6.93 0.92
C LEU A 128 -14.70 8.25 1.45
N ALA A 129 -14.90 8.58 2.72
CA ALA A 129 -14.32 9.78 3.31
C ALA A 129 -12.78 9.73 3.29
N ASN A 130 -12.19 8.59 3.63
CA ASN A 130 -10.74 8.38 3.60
C ASN A 130 -10.20 8.32 2.17
N MET A 131 -10.94 7.69 1.26
CA MET A 131 -10.57 7.59 -0.16
C MET A 131 -10.56 8.97 -0.83
N VAL A 132 -11.56 9.81 -0.56
CA VAL A 132 -11.59 11.20 -1.05
C VAL A 132 -10.40 12.00 -0.53
N LEU A 133 -10.04 11.87 0.74
CA LEU A 133 -8.90 12.58 1.32
C LEU A 133 -7.57 12.16 0.66
N TRP A 134 -7.38 10.86 0.43
CA TRP A 134 -6.22 10.35 -0.29
C TRP A 134 -6.17 10.82 -1.73
N LEU A 135 -7.28 10.70 -2.47
CA LEU A 135 -7.37 11.09 -3.89
C LEU A 135 -7.17 12.60 -4.09
N LYS A 136 -7.61 13.44 -3.14
CA LYS A 136 -7.29 14.88 -3.16
C LYS A 136 -5.79 15.11 -3.08
N GLY A 137 -5.11 14.48 -2.14
CA GLY A 137 -3.66 14.60 -2.01
C GLY A 137 -2.90 14.04 -3.22
N LEU A 138 -3.34 12.92 -3.79
CA LEU A 138 -2.78 12.41 -5.04
C LEU A 138 -2.97 13.38 -6.21
N SER A 139 -4.19 13.88 -6.41
CA SER A 139 -4.51 14.78 -7.53
C SER A 139 -3.73 16.10 -7.48
N ALA A 140 -3.38 16.55 -6.26
CA ALA A 140 -2.60 17.74 -6.02
C ALA A 140 -1.09 17.49 -6.14
N ASN A 141 -0.59 16.30 -5.80
CA ASN A 141 0.86 16.05 -5.68
C ASN A 141 1.43 15.06 -6.71
N PHE A 142 0.61 14.58 -7.64
CA PHE A 142 1.05 13.61 -8.65
C PHE A 142 0.54 14.00 -10.05
N PRO A 143 1.40 14.51 -10.95
CA PRO A 143 1.02 14.99 -12.28
C PRO A 143 0.69 13.90 -13.29
N VAL A 144 1.17 12.67 -13.09
CA VAL A 144 0.95 11.58 -14.05
C VAL A 144 -0.48 11.05 -13.90
N ALA A 145 -1.17 10.86 -15.04
CA ALA A 145 -2.59 10.45 -15.09
C ALA A 145 -3.53 11.36 -14.27
N GLN A 146 -3.22 12.67 -14.21
CA GLN A 146 -3.97 13.61 -13.35
C GLN A 146 -5.44 13.69 -13.71
N LYS A 147 -5.79 13.57 -14.99
CA LYS A 147 -7.18 13.56 -15.46
C LYS A 147 -7.93 12.36 -14.87
N GLU A 148 -7.35 11.18 -15.00
CA GLU A 148 -7.93 9.91 -14.56
C GLU A 148 -8.04 9.87 -13.02
N VAL A 149 -7.01 10.37 -12.31
CA VAL A 149 -7.06 10.51 -10.84
C VAL A 149 -8.16 11.49 -10.39
N LYS A 150 -8.38 12.59 -11.13
CA LYS A 150 -9.49 13.53 -10.85
C LYS A 150 -10.86 12.89 -11.13
N GLU A 151 -10.97 12.03 -12.13
CA GLU A 151 -12.19 11.26 -12.40
C GLU A 151 -12.48 10.23 -11.29
N LEU A 152 -11.45 9.56 -10.75
CA LEU A 152 -11.58 8.72 -9.56
C LEU A 152 -12.06 9.52 -8.35
N LEU A 153 -11.47 10.70 -8.12
CA LEU A 153 -11.88 11.60 -7.05
C LEU A 153 -13.35 12.00 -7.20
N ALA A 154 -13.77 12.44 -8.39
CA ALA A 154 -15.14 12.84 -8.65
C ALA A 154 -16.14 11.68 -8.43
N ARG A 155 -15.77 10.46 -8.80
CA ARG A 155 -16.59 9.26 -8.55
C ARG A 155 -16.74 8.98 -7.06
N ALA A 156 -15.63 9.02 -6.30
CA ALA A 156 -15.65 8.84 -4.84
C ALA A 156 -16.48 9.94 -4.14
N GLU A 157 -16.35 11.19 -4.56
CA GLU A 157 -17.14 12.30 -4.04
C GLU A 157 -18.63 12.15 -4.38
N ALA A 158 -18.98 11.74 -5.59
CA ALA A 158 -20.37 11.51 -5.99
C ALA A 158 -21.02 10.39 -5.16
N ALA A 159 -20.33 9.26 -4.97
CA ALA A 159 -20.80 8.16 -4.13
C ALA A 159 -21.04 8.65 -2.69
N LYS A 160 -20.05 9.34 -2.11
CA LYS A 160 -20.13 9.93 -0.77
C LYS A 160 -21.30 10.93 -0.62
N SER A 161 -21.42 11.89 -1.54
CA SER A 161 -22.48 12.90 -1.50
C SER A 161 -23.88 12.31 -1.69
N SER A 162 -23.99 11.19 -2.40
CA SER A 162 -25.26 10.49 -2.59
C SER A 162 -25.63 9.53 -1.44
N GLY A 163 -24.72 9.32 -0.48
CA GLY A 163 -24.88 8.34 0.60
C GLY A 163 -24.90 6.88 0.11
N LYS A 164 -24.43 6.62 -1.11
CA LYS A 164 -24.34 5.29 -1.70
C LYS A 164 -22.94 4.72 -1.54
N ASP A 165 -22.88 3.41 -1.33
CA ASP A 165 -21.63 2.68 -1.33
C ASP A 165 -21.08 2.57 -2.76
N LEU A 166 -19.76 2.45 -2.88
CA LEU A 166 -19.07 2.20 -4.13
C LEU A 166 -18.61 0.74 -4.16
N CYS A 167 -19.10 -0.07 -5.10
CA CYS A 167 -18.62 -1.45 -5.21
C CYS A 167 -17.13 -1.50 -5.55
N VAL A 168 -16.40 -2.45 -4.96
CA VAL A 168 -14.97 -2.69 -5.26
C VAL A 168 -14.77 -3.00 -6.74
N GLY A 169 -15.68 -3.77 -7.36
CA GLY A 169 -15.65 -4.01 -8.80
C GLY A 169 -15.80 -2.73 -9.65
N ASP A 170 -16.60 -1.74 -9.21
CA ASP A 170 -16.69 -0.44 -9.87
C ASP A 170 -15.42 0.38 -9.70
N TRP A 171 -14.83 0.35 -8.50
CA TRP A 171 -13.54 0.98 -8.22
C TRP A 171 -12.43 0.42 -9.11
N LEU A 172 -12.26 -0.91 -9.13
CA LEU A 172 -11.23 -1.57 -9.93
C LEU A 172 -11.40 -1.31 -11.44
N ARG A 173 -12.64 -1.23 -11.92
CA ARG A 173 -12.91 -0.83 -13.31
C ARG A 173 -12.46 0.60 -13.59
N SER A 174 -12.66 1.53 -12.66
CA SER A 174 -12.18 2.90 -12.83
C SER A 174 -10.65 3.03 -12.67
N VAL A 175 -10.03 2.20 -11.82
CA VAL A 175 -8.56 2.17 -11.72
C VAL A 175 -7.92 1.67 -13.01
N ALA A 176 -8.60 0.81 -13.78
CA ALA A 176 -8.12 0.36 -15.08
C ALA A 176 -7.88 1.51 -16.07
N ASP A 177 -8.63 2.62 -15.95
CA ASP A 177 -8.42 3.82 -16.77
C ASP A 177 -7.08 4.51 -16.43
N VAL A 178 -6.71 4.55 -15.15
CA VAL A 178 -5.38 5.02 -14.71
C VAL A 178 -4.31 4.08 -15.25
N GLU A 179 -4.49 2.76 -15.06
CA GLU A 179 -3.55 1.73 -15.53
C GLU A 179 -3.33 1.76 -17.04
N ALA A 180 -4.34 2.13 -17.83
CA ALA A 180 -4.21 2.30 -19.28
C ALA A 180 -3.26 3.45 -19.66
N VAL A 181 -3.17 4.50 -18.83
CA VAL A 181 -2.24 5.62 -19.03
C VAL A 181 -0.84 5.27 -18.51
N VAL A 182 -0.77 4.61 -17.36
CA VAL A 182 0.48 4.45 -16.62
C VAL A 182 1.21 3.13 -16.83
N GLY A 183 0.53 2.14 -17.39
CA GLY A 183 1.01 0.78 -17.55
C GLY A 183 0.88 -0.07 -16.29
N THR A 184 0.75 -1.38 -16.50
CA THR A 184 0.61 -2.39 -15.43
C THR A 184 1.86 -3.25 -15.26
N SER A 185 2.86 -3.09 -16.13
CA SER A 185 4.07 -3.89 -16.06
C SER A 185 4.98 -3.38 -14.94
N PRO A 186 5.34 -4.23 -13.95
CA PRO A 186 6.26 -3.81 -12.91
C PRO A 186 7.63 -3.49 -13.52
N PRO A 187 8.32 -2.45 -13.03
CA PRO A 187 9.66 -2.15 -13.50
C PRO A 187 10.61 -3.31 -13.18
N THR A 188 11.38 -3.75 -14.17
CA THR A 188 12.32 -4.86 -14.06
C THR A 188 13.76 -4.37 -14.08
N GLY A 189 14.61 -4.89 -13.19
CA GLY A 189 16.03 -4.58 -13.16
C GLY A 189 16.58 -4.22 -11.78
N PRO A 190 17.91 -4.15 -11.64
CA PRO A 190 18.56 -3.81 -10.38
C PRO A 190 18.22 -2.37 -9.96
N GLY A 191 17.80 -2.20 -8.70
CA GLY A 191 17.47 -0.89 -8.13
C GLY A 191 16.00 -0.47 -8.24
N HIS A 192 15.13 -1.28 -8.85
CA HIS A 192 13.69 -1.03 -8.83
C HIS A 192 13.02 -1.60 -7.57
N CYS A 193 11.97 -0.91 -7.11
CA CYS A 193 11.12 -1.38 -6.02
C CYS A 193 10.29 -2.59 -6.44
N THR A 194 10.64 -3.76 -5.93
CA THR A 194 9.95 -5.03 -6.22
C THR A 194 8.94 -5.44 -5.15
N THR A 195 9.04 -4.92 -3.93
CA THR A 195 8.11 -5.20 -2.83
C THR A 195 7.01 -4.16 -2.73
N ASP A 196 5.85 -4.55 -2.23
CA ASP A 196 4.66 -3.70 -2.16
C ASP A 196 4.89 -2.44 -1.33
N THR A 197 5.55 -2.57 -0.18
CA THR A 197 5.90 -1.42 0.67
C THR A 197 6.89 -0.48 -0.01
N CYS A 198 7.83 -0.99 -0.80
CA CYS A 198 8.77 -0.16 -1.57
C CYS A 198 8.03 0.68 -2.63
N ARG A 199 7.00 0.11 -3.27
CA ARG A 199 6.15 0.82 -4.26
C ARG A 199 5.41 1.98 -3.60
N VAL A 200 4.83 1.76 -2.42
CA VAL A 200 4.13 2.80 -1.66
C VAL A 200 5.09 3.89 -1.18
N TRP A 201 6.24 3.54 -0.61
CA TRP A 201 7.26 4.52 -0.22
C TRP A 201 7.74 5.36 -1.40
N THR A 202 7.91 4.75 -2.57
CA THR A 202 8.25 5.47 -3.80
C THR A 202 7.19 6.52 -4.15
N LEU A 203 5.90 6.16 -4.05
CA LEU A 203 4.80 7.10 -4.28
C LEU A 203 4.81 8.26 -3.27
N PHE A 204 5.09 7.99 -1.99
CA PHE A 204 5.24 9.05 -0.98
C PHE A 204 6.39 10.00 -1.31
N HIS A 205 7.53 9.49 -1.79
CA HIS A 205 8.65 10.34 -2.22
C HIS A 205 8.26 11.23 -3.39
N TYR A 206 7.53 10.73 -4.39
CA TYR A 206 7.00 11.57 -5.46
C TYR A 206 6.05 12.67 -4.94
N MET A 207 5.10 12.30 -4.08
CA MET A 207 4.16 13.27 -3.49
C MET A 207 4.89 14.33 -2.66
N SER A 208 5.94 13.94 -1.94
CA SER A 208 6.72 14.84 -1.07
C SER A 208 7.44 15.96 -1.85
N LEU A 209 7.77 15.71 -3.12
CA LEU A 209 8.54 16.61 -3.99
C LEU A 209 7.68 17.51 -4.86
N ALA A 210 6.36 17.34 -4.88
CA ALA A 210 5.48 18.08 -5.79
C ALA A 210 5.59 19.60 -5.63
N GLU A 211 5.56 20.09 -4.38
CA GLU A 211 5.70 21.52 -4.08
C GLU A 211 7.11 22.03 -4.45
N HIS A 212 8.16 21.28 -4.07
CA HIS A 212 9.56 21.61 -4.39
C HIS A 212 9.81 21.73 -5.90
N GLN A 213 9.22 20.83 -6.69
CA GLN A 213 9.34 20.84 -8.15
C GLN A 213 8.43 21.88 -8.83
N GLY A 214 7.68 22.68 -8.07
CA GLY A 214 6.84 23.75 -8.59
C GLY A 214 5.63 23.23 -9.37
N PHE A 215 5.10 22.06 -9.01
CA PHE A 215 3.93 21.51 -9.70
C PHE A 215 2.69 22.42 -9.51
N PRO A 216 1.99 22.82 -10.59
CA PRO A 216 0.83 23.71 -10.46
C PRO A 216 -0.28 23.11 -9.60
N GLY A 217 -0.63 23.81 -8.52
CA GLY A 217 -1.63 23.34 -7.56
C GLY A 217 -1.13 22.24 -6.63
N ALA A 218 0.20 22.07 -6.49
CA ALA A 218 0.81 21.25 -5.45
C ALA A 218 0.22 21.60 -4.08
N ALA A 219 -0.06 20.55 -3.30
CA ALA A 219 -0.47 20.76 -1.92
C ALA A 219 0.73 21.29 -1.12
N SER A 220 0.46 22.09 -0.09
CA SER A 220 1.50 22.48 0.86
C SER A 220 2.12 21.27 1.53
N ALA A 221 3.34 21.43 2.05
CA ALA A 221 4.00 20.40 2.85
C ALA A 221 3.09 19.77 3.92
N GLN A 222 2.29 20.59 4.63
CA GLN A 222 1.38 20.12 5.66
C GLN A 222 0.22 19.27 5.10
N GLU A 223 -0.37 19.69 3.99
CA GLU A 223 -1.47 18.96 3.33
C GLU A 223 -0.99 17.62 2.77
N ALA A 224 0.19 17.58 2.16
CA ALA A 224 0.80 16.36 1.66
C ALA A 224 1.11 15.36 2.78
N VAL A 225 1.69 15.81 3.91
CA VAL A 225 1.88 14.95 5.10
C VAL A 225 0.55 14.41 5.62
N ASN A 226 -0.48 15.25 5.70
CA ASN A 226 -1.80 14.82 6.18
C ASN A 226 -2.40 13.75 5.26
N SER A 227 -2.27 13.90 3.95
CA SER A 227 -2.74 12.91 2.99
C SER A 227 -1.98 11.58 3.10
N ILE A 228 -0.65 11.61 3.22
CA ILE A 228 0.16 10.41 3.41
C ILE A 228 -0.14 9.74 4.76
N THR A 229 -0.33 10.53 5.83
CA THR A 229 -0.73 10.01 7.15
C THR A 229 -2.09 9.34 7.09
N ALA A 230 -3.05 9.90 6.35
CA ALA A 230 -4.36 9.29 6.14
C ALA A 230 -4.26 7.99 5.34
N PHE A 231 -3.37 7.92 4.35
CA PHE A 231 -3.09 6.66 3.67
C PHE A 231 -2.55 5.61 4.63
N ILE A 232 -1.53 5.96 5.42
CA ILE A 232 -0.92 5.05 6.39
C ILE A 232 -1.96 4.54 7.38
N THR A 233 -2.81 5.43 7.87
CA THR A 233 -3.88 5.11 8.83
C THR A 233 -4.88 4.09 8.29
N ASN A 234 -5.26 4.22 7.02
CA ASN A 234 -6.44 3.52 6.50
C ASN A 234 -6.12 2.35 5.57
N TYR A 235 -5.00 2.39 4.84
CA TYR A 235 -4.69 1.45 3.77
C TYR A 235 -3.43 0.63 4.01
N PHE A 236 -2.56 1.05 4.93
CA PHE A 236 -1.32 0.32 5.18
C PHE A 236 -1.61 -1.01 5.89
N ARG A 237 -1.31 -2.13 5.23
CA ARG A 237 -1.76 -3.48 5.63
C ARG A 237 -0.91 -4.15 6.71
N CYS A 238 0.40 -3.89 6.74
CA CYS A 238 1.25 -4.42 7.80
C CYS A 238 0.93 -3.70 9.12
N ASP A 239 0.23 -4.36 10.04
CA ASP A 239 -0.24 -3.75 11.29
C ASP A 239 0.90 -3.24 12.16
N HIS A 240 1.96 -4.03 12.32
CA HIS A 240 3.16 -3.62 13.05
C HIS A 240 3.82 -2.39 12.40
N CYS A 241 3.98 -2.40 11.08
CA CYS A 241 4.56 -1.30 10.32
C CYS A 241 3.70 -0.03 10.39
N ARG A 242 2.38 -0.17 10.28
CA ARG A 242 1.41 0.92 10.38
C ARG A 242 1.45 1.55 11.76
N LYS A 243 1.41 0.73 12.81
CA LYS A 243 1.47 1.19 14.21
C LYS A 243 2.76 1.98 14.45
N HIS A 244 3.91 1.40 14.08
CA HIS A 244 5.19 2.10 14.18
C HIS A 244 5.15 3.44 13.44
N ALA A 245 4.71 3.45 12.19
CA ALA A 245 4.69 4.67 11.39
C ALA A 245 3.80 5.76 12.02
N LEU A 246 2.61 5.40 12.53
CA LEU A 246 1.71 6.33 13.20
C LEU A 246 2.27 6.85 14.53
N GLU A 247 2.95 5.99 15.30
CA GLU A 247 3.66 6.39 16.53
C GLU A 247 4.73 7.44 16.23
N GLN A 248 5.56 7.23 15.19
CA GLN A 248 6.61 8.18 14.81
C GLN A 248 6.05 9.48 14.22
N LEU A 249 4.99 9.40 13.41
CA LEU A 249 4.28 10.57 12.88
C LEU A 249 3.63 11.40 13.99
N GLY A 250 3.07 10.74 15.01
CA GLY A 250 2.41 11.36 16.16
C GLY A 250 3.39 11.94 17.19
N ALA A 251 4.50 11.24 17.46
CA ALA A 251 5.61 11.71 18.29
C ALA A 251 6.48 12.76 17.58
N ALA A 252 6.23 12.96 16.30
CA ALA A 252 6.94 13.88 15.44
C ALA A 252 8.46 13.66 15.37
N ALA A 253 8.81 12.38 15.30
CA ALA A 253 10.18 11.92 15.20
C ALA A 253 10.88 12.45 13.94
N TYR A 254 12.21 12.34 13.94
CA TYR A 254 13.09 12.63 12.80
C TYR A 254 13.05 14.09 12.31
N GLY A 255 12.61 15.02 13.16
CA GLY A 255 12.58 16.45 12.88
C GLY A 255 11.36 16.90 12.06
N LYS A 256 10.22 16.19 12.19
CA LYS A 256 9.00 16.47 11.44
C LYS A 256 8.57 17.95 11.51
N GLU A 257 8.31 18.52 12.69
CA GLU A 257 7.84 19.92 12.79
C GLU A 257 8.78 20.89 12.10
N GLN A 258 10.08 20.76 12.40
CA GLN A 258 11.11 21.63 11.85
C GLN A 258 11.13 21.56 10.32
N LEU A 259 11.06 20.36 9.74
CA LEU A 259 11.15 20.16 8.30
C LEU A 259 9.85 20.55 7.59
N ILE A 260 8.68 20.24 8.15
CA ILE A 260 7.41 20.68 7.56
C ILE A 260 7.29 22.21 7.57
N GLN A 261 7.82 22.89 8.59
CA GLN A 261 7.89 24.35 8.63
C GLN A 261 8.81 24.95 7.56
N LYS A 262 9.78 24.20 7.03
CA LYS A 262 10.60 24.61 5.88
C LYS A 262 9.85 24.52 4.54
N GLY A 263 8.61 24.04 4.54
CA GLY A 263 7.75 23.98 3.36
C GLY A 263 8.28 23.03 2.30
N ALA A 264 8.28 23.51 1.05
CA ALA A 264 8.60 22.76 -0.15
C ALA A 264 9.88 21.92 -0.06
N ASP A 265 10.97 22.48 0.45
CA ASP A 265 12.27 21.79 0.53
C ASP A 265 12.35 20.81 1.70
N GLY A 266 11.57 21.03 2.76
CA GLY A 266 11.67 20.26 3.98
C GLY A 266 10.89 18.95 3.94
N LEU A 267 9.76 18.91 3.24
CA LEU A 267 8.94 17.70 3.15
C LEU A 267 9.67 16.49 2.51
N PRO A 268 10.39 16.64 1.38
CA PRO A 268 11.20 15.55 0.81
C PRO A 268 12.24 15.03 1.80
N ILE A 269 12.92 15.94 2.50
CA ILE A 269 13.94 15.59 3.49
C ILE A 269 13.32 14.87 4.68
N TYR A 270 12.14 15.28 5.15
CA TYR A 270 11.45 14.58 6.22
C TYR A 270 11.14 13.13 5.87
N PHE A 271 10.51 12.89 4.71
CA PHE A 271 10.19 11.53 4.30
C PHE A 271 11.44 10.69 4.00
N TRP A 272 12.51 11.31 3.51
CA TRP A 272 13.80 10.64 3.35
C TRP A 272 14.44 10.25 4.70
N ARG A 273 14.44 11.14 5.70
CA ARG A 273 14.91 10.83 7.06
C ARG A 273 14.12 9.69 7.67
N PHE A 274 12.79 9.79 7.62
CA PHE A 274 11.89 8.78 8.16
C PHE A 274 12.12 7.42 7.48
N HIS A 275 12.19 7.38 6.16
CA HIS A 275 12.43 6.12 5.43
C HIS A 275 13.80 5.52 5.74
N ASN A 276 14.84 6.34 5.95
CA ASN A 276 16.15 5.87 6.41
C ASN A 276 16.10 5.30 7.83
N ALA A 277 15.43 5.97 8.76
CA ALA A 277 15.25 5.47 10.12
C ALA A 277 14.58 4.09 10.13
N VAL A 278 13.51 3.94 9.34
CA VAL A 278 12.80 2.66 9.18
C VAL A 278 13.72 1.60 8.56
N SER A 279 14.45 1.93 7.49
CA SER A 279 15.32 0.99 6.78
C SER A 279 16.42 0.44 7.70
N VAL A 280 17.07 1.32 8.47
CA VAL A 280 18.13 0.94 9.39
C VAL A 280 17.57 0.23 10.63
N ARG A 281 16.38 0.61 11.12
CA ARG A 281 15.66 -0.11 12.19
C ARG A 281 15.35 -1.55 11.78
N ILE A 282 14.78 -1.76 10.60
CA ILE A 282 14.47 -3.11 10.07
C ILE A 282 15.75 -3.93 9.90
N ALA A 283 16.84 -3.29 9.43
CA ALA A 283 18.15 -3.94 9.34
C ALA A 283 18.65 -4.39 10.71
N ALA A 284 18.49 -3.53 11.73
CA ALA A 284 18.78 -3.88 13.11
C ALA A 284 17.93 -5.07 13.54
N GLU A 285 16.59 -5.02 13.41
CA GLU A 285 15.70 -6.12 13.79
C GLU A 285 16.08 -7.46 13.14
N GLY A 286 16.37 -7.46 11.84
CA GLY A 286 16.74 -8.65 11.07
C GLY A 286 18.19 -9.12 11.23
N SER A 287 19.04 -8.42 11.98
CA SER A 287 20.51 -8.65 12.01
C SER A 287 21.14 -8.59 10.61
N CYS A 288 20.68 -7.65 9.79
CA CYS A 288 21.08 -7.58 8.41
C CYS A 288 22.46 -6.96 8.24
N PRO A 289 23.36 -7.59 7.47
CA PRO A 289 24.64 -7.00 7.16
C PRO A 289 24.48 -5.75 6.28
N GLY A 290 25.51 -4.90 6.37
CA GLY A 290 25.70 -3.73 5.54
C GLY A 290 25.01 -2.46 6.05
N ASP A 291 25.47 -1.32 5.53
CA ASP A 291 24.84 -0.02 5.72
C ASP A 291 23.56 0.06 4.90
N ARG A 292 22.43 0.33 5.55
CA ARG A 292 21.11 0.48 4.91
C ARG A 292 20.67 1.94 4.76
N ARG A 293 21.56 2.89 5.02
CA ARG A 293 21.33 4.28 4.67
C ARG A 293 21.25 4.45 3.15
N TRP A 294 20.28 5.24 2.70
CA TRP A 294 20.05 5.53 1.29
C TRP A 294 20.08 7.05 1.05
N PRO A 295 20.67 7.54 -0.05
CA PRO A 295 21.40 6.76 -1.06
C PRO A 295 22.72 6.22 -0.52
N PRO A 296 23.22 5.06 -0.96
CA PRO A 296 24.57 4.63 -0.60
C PRO A 296 25.64 5.57 -1.19
N PRO A 297 26.85 5.65 -0.60
CA PRO A 297 27.88 6.59 -1.02
C PRO A 297 28.38 6.44 -2.46
N ASP A 298 28.33 5.24 -3.02
CA ASP A 298 28.65 5.00 -4.43
C ASP A 298 27.62 5.62 -5.39
N LEU A 299 26.40 5.84 -4.91
CA LEU A 299 25.30 6.40 -5.67
C LEU A 299 25.21 7.93 -5.56
N CYS A 300 25.56 8.45 -4.39
CA CYS A 300 25.67 9.89 -4.16
C CYS A 300 26.84 10.18 -3.20
N PRO A 301 28.08 10.27 -3.72
CA PRO A 301 29.24 10.55 -2.88
C PRO A 301 29.14 11.88 -2.15
N THR A 302 28.49 12.89 -2.77
CA THR A 302 28.32 14.23 -2.16
C THR A 302 27.23 14.28 -1.09
N CYS A 303 26.35 13.28 -1.04
CA CYS A 303 25.30 13.22 -0.01
C CYS A 303 25.85 12.90 1.39
N TRP A 304 27.12 12.49 1.52
CA TRP A 304 27.71 12.02 2.76
C TRP A 304 29.02 12.74 3.06
N THR A 305 29.10 13.36 4.23
CA THR A 305 30.32 13.98 4.74
C THR A 305 30.90 13.14 5.86
N LYS A 306 32.18 12.78 5.77
CA LYS A 306 32.87 12.02 6.82
C LYS A 306 32.71 12.74 8.16
N SER A 307 32.31 12.00 9.18
CA SER A 307 32.05 12.53 10.52
C SER A 307 32.22 11.45 11.56
N ASP A 308 32.76 11.85 12.72
CA ASP A 308 32.82 10.99 13.91
C ASP A 308 31.53 11.08 14.75
N GLN A 309 30.61 11.97 14.37
CA GLN A 309 29.28 12.05 14.97
C GLN A 309 28.34 11.05 14.32
N GLU A 310 27.45 10.49 15.12
CA GLU A 310 26.40 9.63 14.62
C GLU A 310 25.16 10.45 14.23
N TRP A 311 24.45 9.98 13.21
CA TRP A 311 23.19 10.59 12.81
C TRP A 311 22.10 10.30 13.86
N ASP A 312 21.50 11.36 14.40
CA ASP A 312 20.49 11.32 15.46
C ASP A 312 19.18 10.65 15.00
N VAL A 313 18.85 10.75 13.72
CA VAL A 313 17.69 10.07 13.07
C VAL A 313 17.71 8.55 13.28
N LEU A 314 18.87 7.93 13.50
CA LEU A 314 19.02 6.48 13.63
C LEU A 314 18.88 5.96 15.07
N TYR A 315 18.32 6.75 15.99
CA TYR A 315 18.27 6.41 17.42
C TYR A 315 17.61 5.05 17.72
N GLU A 316 16.53 4.68 17.02
CA GLU A 316 15.85 3.39 17.27
C GLU A 316 16.75 2.21 16.94
N ALA A 317 17.43 2.26 15.79
CA ALA A 317 18.35 1.20 15.39
C ALA A 317 19.49 1.06 16.41
N LYS A 318 20.01 2.18 16.94
CA LYS A 318 21.04 2.18 17.97
C LYS A 318 20.58 1.48 19.25
N GLN A 319 19.34 1.72 19.69
CA GLN A 319 18.78 1.03 20.86
C GLN A 319 18.66 -0.49 20.60
N ILE A 320 18.18 -0.89 19.43
CA ILE A 320 18.05 -2.31 19.07
C ILE A 320 19.42 -3.02 19.02
N PHE A 321 20.45 -2.35 18.50
CA PHE A 321 21.81 -2.88 18.47
C PHE A 321 22.46 -2.92 19.86
N SER A 322 22.26 -1.90 20.71
CA SER A 322 22.88 -1.84 22.04
C SER A 322 22.36 -2.95 22.98
N GLU A 323 21.12 -3.39 22.79
CA GLU A 323 20.52 -4.50 23.52
C GLU A 323 21.06 -5.88 23.08
N ARG A 324 21.81 -5.94 21.97
CA ARG A 324 22.34 -7.20 21.41
C ARG A 324 23.79 -7.45 21.80
N ARG A 325 24.08 -8.70 22.16
CA ARG A 325 25.45 -9.14 22.45
C ARG A 325 26.28 -9.16 21.15
N GLY A 326 27.20 -8.22 21.01
CA GLY A 326 28.11 -8.12 19.86
C GLY A 326 27.50 -7.46 18.61
N GLY A 327 26.38 -6.74 18.75
CA GLY A 327 25.79 -5.98 17.66
C GLY A 327 26.45 -4.61 17.51
N GLU A 328 27.07 -4.35 16.36
CA GLU A 328 27.53 -3.00 15.99
C GLU A 328 26.69 -2.47 14.84
N LEU A 329 26.19 -1.24 14.98
CA LEU A 329 25.49 -0.53 13.91
C LEU A 329 26.50 -0.17 12.80
N ASN A 330 26.42 -0.84 11.66
CA ASN A 330 27.22 -0.49 10.47
C ASN A 330 26.60 0.69 9.70
N ALA A 331 26.35 1.81 10.39
CA ALA A 331 25.77 3.03 9.81
C ALA A 331 26.44 4.32 10.35
N GLY A 332 27.71 4.22 10.76
CA GLY A 332 28.53 5.33 11.26
C GLY A 332 29.45 5.95 10.22
N GLY A 333 30.36 6.83 10.66
CA GLY A 333 31.48 7.35 9.87
C GLY A 333 31.14 8.45 8.86
N ALA A 334 29.87 8.80 8.69
CA ALA A 334 29.43 9.92 7.86
C ALA A 334 28.09 10.47 8.34
N LEU A 335 27.91 11.78 8.21
CA LEU A 335 26.64 12.48 8.33
C LEU A 335 26.14 12.90 6.94
N PRO A 336 24.82 12.97 6.73
CA PRO A 336 24.30 13.42 5.45
C PRO A 336 24.47 14.92 5.24
N ASP A 337 24.74 15.33 4.01
CA ASP A 337 24.54 16.69 3.53
C ASP A 337 23.11 16.78 2.94
N GLU A 338 22.19 17.36 3.70
CA GLU A 338 20.77 17.40 3.29
C GLU A 338 20.52 18.24 2.04
N GLY A 339 21.39 19.20 1.73
CA GLY A 339 21.29 19.99 0.50
C GLY A 339 21.65 19.14 -0.72
N GLU A 340 22.71 18.34 -0.61
CA GLU A 340 23.09 17.38 -1.66
C GLU A 340 22.08 16.23 -1.78
N VAL A 341 21.51 15.77 -0.66
CA VAL A 341 20.41 14.80 -0.65
C VAL A 341 19.18 15.37 -1.36
N LEU A 342 18.78 16.62 -1.11
CA LEU A 342 17.63 17.22 -1.78
C LEU A 342 17.81 17.23 -3.31
N LYS A 343 18.99 17.66 -3.79
CA LYS A 343 19.35 17.61 -5.22
C LYS A 343 19.30 16.17 -5.77
N PHE A 344 19.75 15.21 -4.98
CA PHE A 344 19.69 13.80 -5.37
C PHE A 344 18.24 13.29 -5.47
N LEU A 345 17.39 13.61 -4.49
CA LEU A 345 15.96 13.29 -4.49
C LEU A 345 15.25 13.94 -5.68
N GLU A 346 15.52 15.21 -5.96
CA GLU A 346 14.96 15.94 -7.11
C GLU A 346 15.29 15.22 -8.42
N ARG A 347 16.55 14.83 -8.64
CA ARG A 347 16.95 14.07 -9.83
C ARG A 347 16.30 12.69 -9.90
N THR A 348 16.17 12.01 -8.77
CA THR A 348 15.67 10.63 -8.70
C THR A 348 14.16 10.56 -8.94
N PHE A 349 13.42 11.50 -8.35
CA PHE A 349 11.95 11.54 -8.35
C PHE A 349 11.40 12.72 -9.16
N ARG A 350 12.12 13.16 -10.20
CA ARG A 350 11.68 14.24 -11.09
C ARG A 350 10.44 13.84 -11.89
N PHE A 351 9.43 14.71 -11.92
CA PHE A 351 8.37 14.61 -12.92
C PHE A 351 8.87 15.05 -14.31
N PRO A 352 8.50 14.34 -15.39
CA PRO A 352 8.87 14.77 -16.74
C PRO A 352 8.23 16.13 -17.04
N SER A 353 9.00 17.01 -17.69
CA SER A 353 8.57 18.33 -18.16
C SER A 353 7.61 18.27 -19.32
#